data_AF-A0A4U6X0F8-F1
#
_entry.id   AF-A0A4U6X0F8-F1
#
_cell.length_a   1.000
_cell.length_b   1.000
_cell.length_c   1.000
_cell.angle_alpha   90.00
_cell.angle_beta   90.00
_cell.angle_gamma   90.00
#
_symmetry.space_group_name_H-M   'P 1'
#
loop_
_entity.id
_entity.type
_entity.pdbx_description
1 polymer ?
#
loop_
_entity_poly.entity_id
_entity_poly.type
_entity_poly.pdbx_seq_one_letter_code
_entity_poly.pdbx_strand_id
1 'polypeptide(L)'
;AFIILFGILSVNIKNVWYLGEALPAVVLGICLGPIAARFIDSERWGSAVEGQTNHITLGVMRVMIGIQLVMAGYQLPAKYQKNRWRDMLVLMLPVMALMWLATTVCILATIPKVTLLAAMVIASCVTSTDPVLSQAVAKGPFADKYVRRSLREIISSEAGANDGFGFPFLMLATYLIRHAEGYHNPDEASGVADGLSSSSAAVVQAVTWEILPRAGDVVGRQGGGVGIALQNWFLETWLYVVLMGIAYGVVVGTLTRFALKYSVRR
;
A
#
# COMPACT_ATOMS: atom_id res chain seq x y z
N ALA A 1 10.60 15.13 20.14
CA ALA A 1 12.03 15.50 20.09
C ALA A 1 12.80 14.68 19.04
N PHE A 2 12.78 13.35 19.09
CA PHE A 2 13.48 12.48 18.14
C PHE A 2 13.13 12.74 16.66
N ILE A 3 11.85 12.75 16.28
CA ILE A 3 11.40 12.98 14.89
C ILE A 3 11.88 14.35 14.36
N ILE A 4 11.87 15.37 15.22
CA ILE A 4 12.29 16.74 14.88
C ILE A 4 13.82 16.78 14.69
N LEU A 5 14.58 16.16 15.59
CA LEU A 5 16.04 16.08 15.50
C LEU A 5 16.49 15.29 14.26
N PHE A 6 15.85 14.15 14.01
CA PHE A 6 16.07 13.34 12.81
C PHE A 6 15.76 14.14 11.55
N GLY A 7 14.63 14.88 11.52
CA GLY A 7 14.29 15.73 10.38
C GLY A 7 15.38 16.77 10.09
N ILE A 8 15.94 17.41 11.11
CA ILE A 8 17.02 18.41 10.96
C ILE A 8 18.33 17.77 10.46
N LEU A 9 18.70 16.60 10.98
CA LEU A 9 19.89 15.86 10.55
C LEU A 9 19.75 15.30 9.12
N SER A 10 18.56 14.78 8.79
CA SER A 10 18.23 14.22 7.47
C SER A 10 18.36 15.26 6.36
N VAL A 11 17.98 16.51 6.60
CA VAL A 11 18.10 17.61 5.63
C VAL A 11 19.57 17.87 5.24
N ASN A 12 20.51 17.80 6.18
CA ASN A 12 21.92 17.97 5.87
C ASN A 12 22.49 16.80 5.06
N ILE A 13 22.05 15.58 5.35
CA ILE A 13 22.45 14.38 4.59
C ILE A 13 21.93 14.47 3.14
N LYS A 14 20.67 14.89 2.98
CA LYS A 14 20.03 15.07 1.65
C LYS A 14 20.79 16.04 0.76
N ASN A 15 21.27 17.15 1.32
CA ASN A 15 21.97 18.19 0.56
C ASN A 15 23.37 17.76 0.09
N VAL A 16 23.99 16.80 0.77
CA VAL A 16 25.38 16.37 0.47
C VAL A 16 25.42 15.06 -0.32
N TRP A 17 24.55 14.09 -0.01
CA TRP A 17 24.64 12.73 -0.54
C TRP A 17 23.69 12.45 -1.72
N TYR A 18 22.81 13.40 -2.07
CA TYR A 18 21.76 13.22 -3.08
C TYR A 18 20.88 11.97 -2.85
N LEU A 19 20.87 11.43 -1.64
CA LEU A 19 20.20 10.18 -1.28
C LEU A 19 18.79 10.50 -0.75
N GLY A 20 17.80 9.70 -1.16
CA GLY A 20 16.43 9.81 -0.64
C GLY A 20 16.38 9.57 0.86
N GLU A 21 15.54 10.32 1.58
CA GLU A 21 15.45 10.30 3.06
C GLU A 21 15.05 8.93 3.64
N ALA A 22 14.44 8.07 2.82
CA ALA A 22 13.97 6.75 3.22
C ALA A 22 15.10 5.79 3.64
N LEU A 23 16.20 5.71 2.88
CA LEU A 23 17.29 4.77 3.20
C LEU A 23 17.99 5.13 4.52
N PRO A 24 18.39 6.40 4.76
CA PRO A 24 18.91 6.81 6.06
C PRO A 24 17.89 6.62 7.19
N ALA A 25 16.60 6.87 6.95
CA ALA A 25 15.55 6.65 7.95
C ALA A 25 15.43 5.18 8.36
N VAL A 26 15.49 4.24 7.39
CA VAL A 26 15.47 2.80 7.66
C VAL A 26 16.70 2.39 8.45
N VAL A 27 17.90 2.83 8.05
CA VAL A 27 19.15 2.50 8.76
C VAL A 27 19.12 3.05 10.18
N LEU A 28 18.72 4.31 10.37
CA LEU A 28 18.59 4.90 11.71
C LEU A 28 17.51 4.21 12.54
N GLY A 29 16.40 3.79 11.92
CA GLY A 29 15.36 2.98 12.55
C GLY A 29 15.87 1.62 13.02
N ILE A 30 16.70 0.94 12.23
CA ILE A 30 17.34 -0.33 12.62
C ILE A 30 18.33 -0.10 13.77
N CYS A 31 19.18 0.93 13.69
CA CYS A 31 20.18 1.25 14.71
C CYS A 31 19.55 1.68 16.04
N LEU A 32 18.45 2.43 16.00
CA LEU A 32 17.79 2.97 17.20
C LEU A 32 16.63 2.09 17.71
N GLY A 33 16.20 1.14 16.88
CA GLY A 33 15.16 0.19 17.19
C GLY A 33 15.59 -0.90 18.16
N PRO A 34 14.74 -1.92 18.36
CA PRO A 34 14.90 -2.91 19.42
C PRO A 34 16.09 -3.86 19.23
N ILE A 35 16.64 -3.95 18.01
CA ILE A 35 17.74 -4.87 17.66
C ILE A 35 19.10 -4.31 18.09
N ALA A 36 19.29 -2.99 18.12
CA ALA A 36 20.58 -2.36 18.42
C ALA A 36 20.53 -1.53 19.71
N ALA A 37 20.04 -0.28 19.67
CA ALA A 37 20.09 0.61 20.83
C ALA A 37 18.89 0.49 21.80
N ARG A 38 17.79 -0.17 21.41
CA ARG A 38 16.52 -0.24 22.18
C ARG A 38 16.01 1.13 22.66
N PHE A 39 16.35 2.19 21.93
CA PHE A 39 15.99 3.56 22.31
C PHE A 39 14.56 3.90 21.89
N ILE A 40 14.15 3.39 20.73
CA ILE A 40 12.79 3.46 20.20
C ILE A 40 12.17 2.07 20.39
N ASP A 41 11.51 1.89 21.53
CA ASP A 41 10.79 0.68 21.85
C ASP A 41 9.28 0.93 21.73
N SER A 42 8.70 0.42 20.64
CA SER A 42 7.30 0.66 20.28
C SER A 42 6.32 0.17 21.35
N GLU A 43 6.66 -0.89 22.08
CA GLU A 43 5.82 -1.40 23.18
C GLU A 43 5.88 -0.49 24.41
N ARG A 44 7.07 0.06 24.69
CA ARG A 44 7.32 0.93 25.85
C ARG A 44 6.74 2.33 25.67
N TRP A 45 6.69 2.84 24.43
CA TRP A 45 6.15 4.17 24.12
C TRP A 45 4.67 4.10 23.74
N GLY A 46 4.20 2.91 23.34
CA GLY A 46 2.91 2.72 22.70
C GLY A 46 1.82 2.07 23.54
N SER A 47 1.99 1.84 24.86
CA SER A 47 0.85 1.34 25.62
C SER A 47 0.79 1.60 27.12
N ALA A 48 -0.43 1.94 27.57
CA ALA A 48 -0.94 1.65 28.91
C ALA A 48 -1.56 0.23 29.00
N VAL A 49 -1.67 -0.50 27.87
CA VAL A 49 -2.28 -1.83 27.72
C VAL A 49 -1.60 -2.62 26.58
N GLU A 50 -1.07 -3.82 26.84
CA GLU A 50 -0.38 -4.66 25.84
C GLU A 50 -1.22 -4.87 24.55
N GLY A 51 -0.59 -4.71 23.38
CA GLY A 51 -1.20 -4.98 22.06
C GLY A 51 -1.74 -3.77 21.27
N GLN A 52 -1.73 -2.54 21.83
CA GLN A 52 -2.29 -1.35 21.14
C GLN A 52 -1.41 -0.80 20.00
N THR A 53 -0.14 -1.18 19.95
CA THR A 53 0.89 -0.64 19.03
C THR A 53 0.53 -0.80 17.55
N ASN A 54 -0.04 -1.93 17.15
CA ASN A 54 -0.45 -2.20 15.77
C ASN A 54 -1.58 -1.27 15.32
N HIS A 55 -2.58 -1.03 16.19
CA HIS A 55 -3.69 -0.13 15.89
C HIS A 55 -3.24 1.32 15.74
N ILE A 56 -2.32 1.77 16.61
CA ILE A 56 -1.74 3.12 16.53
C ILE A 56 -0.93 3.25 15.23
N THR A 57 -0.06 2.29 14.93
CA THR A 57 0.75 2.28 13.70
C THR A 57 -0.15 2.36 12.47
N LEU A 58 -1.20 1.56 12.40
CA LEU A 58 -2.16 1.60 11.28
C LEU A 58 -2.90 2.93 11.19
N GLY A 59 -3.32 3.51 12.32
CA GLY A 59 -3.96 4.83 12.35
C GLY A 59 -3.03 5.92 11.82
N VAL A 60 -1.78 5.94 12.27
CA VAL A 60 -0.76 6.90 11.82
C VAL A 60 -0.47 6.70 10.32
N MET A 61 -0.28 5.45 9.87
CA MET A 61 -0.03 5.16 8.46
C MET A 61 -1.18 5.61 7.55
N ARG A 62 -2.44 5.43 7.96
CA ARG A 62 -3.60 5.95 7.21
C ARG A 62 -3.57 7.46 7.05
N VAL A 63 -3.24 8.19 8.11
CA VAL A 63 -3.10 9.65 8.04
C VAL A 63 -1.93 10.04 7.14
N MET A 64 -0.79 9.36 7.27
CA MET A 64 0.41 9.64 6.47
C MET A 64 0.16 9.40 4.98
N ILE A 65 -0.43 8.27 4.60
CA ILE A 65 -0.80 7.97 3.20
C ILE A 65 -1.78 9.01 2.68
N GLY A 66 -2.78 9.39 3.46
CA GLY A 66 -3.73 10.46 3.08
C GLY A 66 -3.05 11.80 2.79
N ILE A 67 -2.09 12.21 3.63
CA ILE A 67 -1.31 13.43 3.40
C ILE A 67 -0.42 13.30 2.16
N GLN A 68 0.25 12.17 1.99
CA GLN A 68 1.16 11.92 0.86
C GLN A 68 0.42 11.94 -0.48
N LEU A 69 -0.76 11.32 -0.56
CA LEU A 69 -1.62 11.33 -1.75
C LEU A 69 -2.08 12.75 -2.12
N VAL A 70 -2.50 13.54 -1.12
CA VAL A 70 -2.88 14.95 -1.35
C VAL A 70 -1.68 15.78 -1.82
N MET A 71 -0.51 15.57 -1.21
CA MET A 71 0.73 16.23 -1.62
C MET A 71 1.12 15.85 -3.05
N ALA A 72 1.10 14.56 -3.41
CA ALA A 72 1.40 14.10 -4.76
C ALA A 72 0.46 14.75 -5.80
N GLY A 73 -0.83 14.87 -5.48
CA GLY A 73 -1.81 15.53 -6.35
C GLY A 73 -1.56 17.04 -6.53
N TYR A 74 -1.24 17.78 -5.46
CA TYR A 74 -0.95 19.22 -5.54
C TYR A 74 0.35 19.53 -6.30
N GLN A 75 1.30 18.60 -6.27
CA GLN A 75 2.61 18.74 -6.87
C GLN A 75 2.62 18.66 -8.41
N LEU A 76 1.53 18.17 -9.01
CA LEU A 76 1.38 18.06 -10.46
C LEU A 76 0.88 19.37 -11.08
N PRO A 77 1.26 19.69 -12.33
CA PRO A 77 0.76 20.88 -13.00
C PRO A 77 -0.76 20.81 -13.22
N ALA A 78 -1.39 21.98 -13.27
CA ALA A 78 -2.85 22.06 -13.41
C ALA A 78 -3.35 21.30 -14.63
N LYS A 79 -4.40 20.48 -14.45
CA LYS A 79 -5.03 19.65 -15.48
C LYS A 79 -4.12 18.57 -16.11
N TYR A 80 -2.96 18.25 -15.51
CA TYR A 80 -2.04 17.22 -16.04
C TYR A 80 -2.74 15.91 -16.35
N GLN A 81 -3.52 15.39 -15.38
CA GLN A 81 -4.25 14.13 -15.53
C GLN A 81 -5.25 14.15 -16.69
N LYS A 82 -5.87 15.30 -16.97
CA LYS A 82 -6.79 15.45 -18.11
C LYS A 82 -6.05 15.46 -19.45
N ASN A 83 -4.85 16.03 -19.48
CA ASN A 83 -4.06 16.13 -20.71
C ASN A 83 -3.37 14.79 -21.06
N ARG A 84 -2.95 14.03 -20.05
CA ARG A 84 -2.17 12.78 -20.21
C ARG A 84 -2.90 11.53 -19.71
N TRP A 85 -4.24 11.57 -19.72
CA TRP A 85 -5.07 10.47 -19.21
C TRP A 85 -4.82 9.13 -19.91
N ARG A 86 -4.46 9.13 -21.20
CA ARG A 86 -4.12 7.91 -21.95
C ARG A 86 -2.86 7.25 -21.43
N ASP A 87 -1.81 8.05 -21.22
CA ASP A 87 -0.53 7.56 -20.70
C ASP A 87 -0.71 6.99 -19.28
N MET A 88 -1.49 7.68 -18.46
CA MET A 88 -1.82 7.22 -17.11
C MET A 88 -2.65 5.93 -17.11
N LEU A 89 -3.61 5.80 -18.04
CA LEU A 89 -4.41 4.58 -18.18
C LEU A 89 -3.52 3.39 -18.56
N VAL A 90 -2.57 3.58 -19.49
CA VAL A 90 -1.60 2.55 -19.88
C VAL A 90 -0.67 2.18 -18.73
N LEU A 91 -0.21 3.15 -17.93
CA LEU A 91 0.65 2.83 -16.78
C LEU A 91 -0.11 2.11 -15.66
N MET A 92 -1.32 2.55 -15.32
CA MET A 92 -2.09 2.01 -14.18
C MET A 92 -2.74 0.65 -14.46
N LEU A 93 -3.15 0.37 -15.70
CA LEU A 93 -3.87 -0.86 -16.03
C LEU A 93 -2.93 -1.95 -16.58
N PRO A 94 -2.47 -1.90 -17.84
CA PRO A 94 -1.69 -3.01 -18.39
C PRO A 94 -0.29 -3.11 -17.80
N VAL A 95 0.44 -2.00 -17.63
CA VAL A 95 1.82 -2.05 -17.11
C VAL A 95 1.83 -2.56 -15.67
N MET A 96 0.99 -1.99 -14.82
CA MET A 96 0.90 -2.40 -13.43
C MET A 96 0.42 -3.85 -13.26
N ALA A 97 -0.55 -4.30 -14.06
CA ALA A 97 -0.99 -5.70 -14.04
C ALA A 97 0.13 -6.67 -14.49
N LEU A 98 0.89 -6.31 -15.53
CA LEU A 98 2.05 -7.10 -15.97
C LEU A 98 3.14 -7.13 -14.89
N MET A 99 3.42 -6.02 -14.23
CA MET A 99 4.37 -5.96 -13.10
C MET A 99 3.91 -6.87 -11.96
N TRP A 100 2.63 -6.86 -11.62
CA TRP A 100 2.05 -7.71 -10.57
C TRP A 100 2.18 -9.20 -10.91
N LEU A 101 1.83 -9.61 -12.13
CA LEU A 101 1.96 -10.99 -12.58
C LEU A 101 3.42 -11.44 -12.65
N ALA A 102 4.31 -10.61 -13.20
CA ALA A 102 5.74 -10.90 -13.26
C ALA A 102 6.32 -11.07 -11.84
N THR A 103 5.97 -10.19 -10.91
CA THR A 103 6.40 -10.28 -9.50
C THR A 103 5.89 -11.56 -8.84
N THR A 104 4.64 -11.94 -9.11
CA THR A 104 4.05 -13.20 -8.62
C THR A 104 4.87 -14.40 -9.11
N VAL A 105 5.22 -14.44 -10.40
CA VAL A 105 6.05 -15.51 -10.97
C VAL A 105 7.45 -15.53 -10.34
N CYS A 106 8.09 -14.38 -10.16
CA CYS A 106 9.39 -14.28 -9.50
C CYS A 106 9.35 -14.79 -8.05
N ILE A 107 8.30 -14.47 -7.29
CA ILE A 107 8.13 -14.96 -5.91
C ILE A 107 7.99 -16.49 -5.89
N LEU A 108 7.16 -17.05 -6.79
CA LEU A 108 6.98 -18.50 -6.90
C LEU A 108 8.26 -19.23 -7.33
N ALA A 109 9.09 -18.61 -8.17
CA ALA A 109 10.36 -19.18 -8.59
C ALA A 109 11.45 -19.13 -7.50
N THR A 110 11.43 -18.09 -6.66
CA THR A 110 12.52 -17.83 -5.69
C THR A 110 12.25 -18.44 -4.32
N ILE A 111 11.00 -18.45 -3.87
CA ILE A 111 10.63 -18.87 -2.53
C ILE A 111 9.93 -20.22 -2.60
N PRO A 112 10.57 -21.32 -2.17
CA PRO A 112 9.90 -22.61 -2.09
C PRO A 112 8.78 -22.57 -1.03
N LYS A 113 7.68 -23.29 -1.27
CA LYS A 113 6.52 -23.48 -0.36
C LYS A 113 5.53 -22.31 -0.22
N VAL A 114 5.53 -21.31 -1.11
CA VAL A 114 4.43 -20.32 -1.19
C VAL A 114 3.36 -20.76 -2.18
N THR A 115 2.08 -20.58 -1.80
CA THR A 115 0.96 -20.83 -2.70
C THR A 115 0.82 -19.70 -3.71
N LEU A 116 0.24 -19.96 -4.89
CA LEU A 116 -0.03 -18.94 -5.91
C LEU A 116 -0.80 -17.76 -5.35
N LEU A 117 -1.83 -18.03 -4.54
CA LEU A 117 -2.65 -16.97 -3.93
C LEU A 117 -1.86 -16.12 -2.93
N ALA A 118 -0.98 -16.73 -2.13
CA ALA A 118 -0.10 -16.00 -1.22
C ALA A 118 0.90 -15.12 -1.99
N ALA A 119 1.49 -15.67 -3.06
CA ALA A 119 2.41 -14.94 -3.91
C ALA A 119 1.74 -13.74 -4.58
N MET A 120 0.48 -13.87 -5.00
CA MET A 120 -0.30 -12.76 -5.55
C MET A 120 -0.57 -11.65 -4.53
N VAL A 121 -0.90 -11.99 -3.28
CA VAL A 121 -1.06 -11.00 -2.19
C VAL A 121 0.23 -10.24 -1.95
N ILE A 122 1.35 -10.95 -1.80
CA ILE A 122 2.66 -10.34 -1.57
C ILE A 122 3.05 -9.47 -2.79
N ALA A 123 2.84 -9.97 -4.01
CA ALA A 123 3.10 -9.21 -5.23
C ALA A 123 2.28 -7.92 -5.30
N SER A 124 1.02 -7.93 -4.86
CA SER A 124 0.19 -6.71 -4.82
C SER A 124 0.79 -5.65 -3.90
N CYS A 125 1.32 -6.04 -2.73
CA CYS A 125 2.00 -5.12 -1.82
C CYS A 125 3.31 -4.55 -2.39
N VAL A 126 4.00 -5.31 -3.25
CA VAL A 126 5.28 -4.90 -3.85
C VAL A 126 5.09 -4.05 -5.12
N THR A 127 3.97 -4.22 -5.83
CA THR A 127 3.73 -3.54 -7.11
C THR A 127 3.42 -2.04 -6.95
N SER A 128 2.89 -1.62 -5.80
CA SER A 128 2.60 -0.21 -5.53
C SER A 128 3.87 0.62 -5.43
N THR A 129 3.97 1.66 -6.27
CA THR A 129 5.10 2.59 -6.33
C THR A 129 4.82 3.82 -5.48
N ASP A 130 5.58 3.97 -4.39
CA ASP A 130 5.36 5.03 -3.39
C ASP A 130 5.81 6.42 -3.92
N PRO A 131 4.97 7.48 -3.80
CA PRO A 131 5.34 8.87 -4.04
C PRO A 131 6.55 9.36 -3.25
N VAL A 132 6.78 8.89 -2.03
CA VAL A 132 7.87 9.32 -1.14
C VAL A 132 9.21 8.79 -1.62
N LEU A 133 9.29 7.49 -1.93
CA LEU A 133 10.50 6.91 -2.51
C LEU A 133 10.73 7.42 -3.94
N SER A 134 9.67 7.53 -4.75
CA SER A 134 9.76 8.02 -6.13
C SER A 134 10.14 9.51 -6.18
N GLN A 135 9.84 10.30 -5.14
CA GLN A 135 10.28 11.68 -5.03
C GLN A 135 11.81 11.83 -5.04
N ALA A 136 12.59 10.83 -4.62
CA ALA A 136 14.05 10.90 -4.72
C ALA A 136 14.54 10.99 -6.19
N VAL A 137 13.77 10.44 -7.13
CA VAL A 137 14.09 10.44 -8.58
C VAL A 137 13.26 11.48 -9.34
N ALA A 138 12.05 11.78 -8.86
CA ALA A 138 11.17 12.76 -9.47
C ALA A 138 11.47 14.20 -9.04
N LYS A 139 12.11 14.42 -7.88
CA LYS A 139 12.33 15.74 -7.29
C LYS A 139 13.68 15.88 -6.58
N GLY A 140 14.10 17.14 -6.42
CA GLY A 140 15.31 17.52 -5.72
C GLY A 140 16.50 17.81 -6.65
N PRO A 141 17.64 18.22 -6.09
CA PRO A 141 18.79 18.71 -6.86
C PRO A 141 19.31 17.71 -7.90
N PHE A 142 19.19 16.41 -7.61
CA PHE A 142 19.55 15.34 -8.54
C PHE A 142 18.57 15.25 -9.71
N ALA A 143 17.27 15.13 -9.42
CA ALA A 143 16.23 15.02 -10.43
C ALA A 143 16.18 16.24 -11.36
N ASP A 144 16.39 17.45 -10.81
CA ASP A 144 16.38 18.69 -11.58
C ASP A 144 17.54 18.76 -12.58
N LYS A 145 18.68 18.16 -12.24
CA LYS A 145 19.90 18.16 -13.06
C LYS A 145 19.93 17.02 -14.08
N TYR A 146 19.44 15.84 -13.72
CA TYR A 146 19.61 14.62 -14.53
C TYR A 146 18.33 14.08 -15.17
N VAL A 147 17.13 14.50 -14.71
CA VAL A 147 15.85 13.97 -15.20
C VAL A 147 15.03 15.06 -15.90
N ARG A 148 14.63 14.79 -17.14
CA ARG A 148 13.78 15.71 -17.92
C ARG A 148 12.46 15.96 -17.20
N ARG A 149 11.98 17.21 -17.25
CA ARG A 149 10.76 17.65 -16.54
C ARG A 149 9.54 16.76 -16.84
N SER A 150 9.34 16.39 -18.11
CA SER A 150 8.21 15.55 -18.51
C SER A 150 8.24 14.16 -17.86
N LEU A 151 9.44 13.59 -17.64
CA LEU A 151 9.63 12.31 -16.96
C LEU A 151 9.40 12.44 -15.45
N ARG A 152 9.79 13.58 -14.85
CA ARG A 152 9.51 13.85 -13.43
C ARG A 152 8.01 13.94 -13.16
N GLU A 153 7.28 14.64 -14.03
CA GLU A 153 5.83 14.80 -13.90
C GLU A 153 5.09 13.47 -14.11
N ILE A 154 5.51 12.63 -15.08
CA ILE A 154 4.86 11.33 -15.31
C ILE A 154 5.11 10.36 -14.15
N ILE A 155 6.35 10.27 -13.65
CA ILE A 155 6.72 9.41 -12.52
C ILE A 155 5.98 9.84 -11.24
N SER A 156 5.92 11.15 -10.97
CA SER A 156 5.18 11.66 -9.81
C SER A 156 3.67 11.40 -9.92
N SER A 157 3.12 11.43 -11.14
CA SER A 157 1.70 11.17 -11.40
C SER A 157 1.39 9.67 -11.30
N GLU A 158 2.28 8.82 -11.79
CA GLU A 158 2.19 7.37 -11.68
C GLU A 158 2.23 6.93 -10.22
N ALA A 159 3.24 7.35 -9.46
CA ALA A 159 3.40 6.99 -8.05
C ALA A 159 2.19 7.45 -7.20
N GLY A 160 1.69 8.67 -7.43
CA GLY A 160 0.50 9.17 -6.72
C GLY A 160 -0.79 8.43 -7.04
N ALA A 161 -0.92 7.87 -8.25
CA ALA A 161 -2.08 7.08 -8.64
C ALA A 161 -1.96 5.60 -8.21
N ASN A 162 -0.75 5.05 -8.19
CA ASN A 162 -0.48 3.65 -7.92
C ASN A 162 -0.83 3.25 -6.47
N ASP A 163 -0.59 4.12 -5.49
CA ASP A 163 -0.99 3.91 -4.08
C ASP A 163 -2.49 3.56 -3.94
N GLY A 164 -3.36 4.14 -4.77
CA GLY A 164 -4.79 3.81 -4.78
C GLY A 164 -5.11 2.61 -5.67
N PHE A 165 -4.46 2.49 -6.83
CA PHE A 165 -4.76 1.47 -7.84
C PHE A 165 -4.24 0.07 -7.48
N GLY A 166 -3.27 -0.06 -6.56
CA GLY A 166 -2.81 -1.35 -6.05
C GLY A 166 -3.89 -2.12 -5.27
N PHE A 167 -4.87 -1.42 -4.69
CA PHE A 167 -5.93 -2.01 -3.88
C PHE A 167 -6.78 -3.06 -4.64
N PRO A 168 -7.25 -2.80 -5.88
CA PRO A 168 -7.87 -3.82 -6.74
C PRO A 168 -7.14 -5.16 -6.84
N PHE A 169 -5.81 -5.15 -6.96
CA PHE A 169 -5.00 -6.37 -7.11
C PHE A 169 -4.95 -7.15 -5.79
N LEU A 170 -4.74 -6.43 -4.69
CA LEU A 170 -4.74 -7.03 -3.36
C LEU A 170 -6.10 -7.65 -3.05
N MET A 171 -7.19 -6.91 -3.30
CA MET A 171 -8.54 -7.39 -3.04
C MET A 171 -8.88 -8.61 -3.90
N LEU A 172 -8.51 -8.64 -5.18
CA LEU A 172 -8.71 -9.80 -6.04
C LEU A 172 -8.08 -11.06 -5.43
N ALA A 173 -6.79 -10.97 -5.04
CA ALA A 173 -6.09 -12.09 -4.43
C ALA A 173 -6.75 -12.53 -3.11
N THR A 174 -7.18 -11.58 -2.26
CA THR A 174 -7.84 -11.92 -0.99
C THR A 174 -9.23 -12.52 -1.18
N TYR A 175 -10.05 -12.06 -2.12
CA TYR A 175 -11.36 -12.67 -2.39
C TYR A 175 -11.21 -14.09 -2.96
N LEU A 176 -10.22 -14.31 -3.82
CA LEU A 176 -9.88 -15.65 -4.31
C LEU A 176 -9.46 -16.57 -3.16
N ILE A 177 -8.68 -16.08 -2.18
CA ILE A 177 -8.34 -16.85 -0.97
C ILE A 177 -9.59 -17.19 -0.15
N ARG A 178 -10.52 -16.22 0.01
CA ARG A 178 -11.73 -16.41 0.82
C ARG A 178 -12.69 -17.45 0.23
N HIS A 179 -12.81 -17.50 -1.11
CA HIS A 179 -13.77 -18.36 -1.81
C HIS A 179 -13.11 -19.53 -2.56
N ALA A 180 -11.80 -19.74 -2.41
CA ALA A 180 -11.16 -20.97 -2.83
C ALA A 180 -11.76 -22.13 -2.02
N GLU A 181 -12.62 -22.90 -2.68
CA GLU A 181 -13.23 -24.13 -2.17
C GLU A 181 -12.13 -25.09 -1.69
N GLY A 182 -12.22 -25.52 -0.43
CA GLY A 182 -11.28 -26.47 0.17
C GLY A 182 -10.76 -26.06 1.54
N TYR A 183 -11.65 -25.99 2.53
CA TYR A 183 -11.27 -26.43 3.88
C TYR A 183 -12.36 -27.38 4.37
N HIS A 184 -11.95 -28.63 4.55
CA HIS A 184 -12.71 -29.68 5.21
C HIS A 184 -12.91 -29.28 6.68
N ASN A 185 -14.08 -29.58 7.24
CA ASN A 185 -14.38 -29.34 8.65
C ASN A 185 -13.23 -29.87 9.53
N PRO A 186 -12.70 -29.11 10.51
CA PRO A 186 -11.71 -29.64 11.44
C PRO A 186 -12.27 -30.74 12.36
N ASP A 187 -13.58 -30.95 12.36
CA ASP A 187 -14.27 -31.93 13.19
C ASP A 187 -14.40 -33.34 12.56
N GLU A 188 -14.00 -33.54 11.29
CA GLU A 188 -14.10 -34.83 10.58
C GLU A 188 -12.74 -35.49 10.22
N ALA A 189 -11.63 -34.94 10.71
CA ALA A 189 -10.28 -35.48 10.44
C ALA A 189 -9.75 -36.36 11.59
N SER A 190 -10.57 -37.28 12.11
CA SER A 190 -10.07 -38.42 12.89
C SER A 190 -9.73 -39.58 11.96
N GLY A 191 -8.63 -39.45 11.21
CA GLY A 191 -8.14 -40.57 10.41
C GLY A 191 -7.20 -40.22 9.26
N VAL A 192 -5.91 -40.36 9.53
CA VAL A 192 -4.86 -40.79 8.59
C VAL A 192 -4.17 -39.72 7.70
N ALA A 193 -2.84 -39.68 7.90
CA ALA A 193 -1.73 -39.25 7.02
C ALA A 193 -1.51 -37.73 6.82
N ASP A 194 -0.51 -37.12 7.48
CA ASP A 194 0.95 -37.14 7.20
C ASP A 194 1.41 -36.01 6.27
N GLY A 195 2.28 -35.16 6.80
CA GLY A 195 3.33 -34.48 6.04
C GLY A 195 2.98 -33.14 5.34
N LEU A 196 3.57 -32.06 5.88
CA LEU A 196 4.20 -30.98 5.10
C LEU A 196 3.30 -29.87 4.49
N SER A 197 2.66 -28.99 5.28
CA SER A 197 2.07 -27.73 4.73
C SER A 197 1.88 -26.55 5.71
N SER A 198 2.53 -26.55 6.87
CA SER A 198 2.05 -25.77 8.03
C SER A 198 2.53 -24.32 8.17
N SER A 199 3.48 -23.82 7.37
CA SER A 199 4.10 -22.49 7.63
C SER A 199 3.58 -21.37 6.73
N SER A 200 3.35 -21.63 5.44
CA SER A 200 2.87 -20.61 4.51
C SER A 200 1.36 -20.40 4.61
N ALA A 201 0.59 -21.46 4.88
CA ALA A 201 -0.83 -21.36 5.19
C ALA A 201 -1.06 -20.50 6.46
N ALA A 202 -0.20 -20.61 7.47
CA ALA A 202 -0.29 -19.82 8.70
C ALA A 202 -0.01 -18.32 8.47
N VAL A 203 0.98 -17.96 7.64
CA VAL A 203 1.25 -16.55 7.29
C VAL A 203 0.11 -15.98 6.45
N VAL A 204 -0.40 -16.75 5.48
CA VAL A 204 -1.57 -16.34 4.67
C VAL A 204 -2.80 -16.17 5.54
N GLN A 205 -3.03 -17.10 6.46
CA GLN A 205 -4.15 -17.06 7.38
C GLN A 205 -4.00 -15.91 8.39
N ALA A 206 -2.80 -15.61 8.88
CA ALA A 206 -2.53 -14.45 9.75
C ALA A 206 -2.74 -13.12 9.01
N VAL A 207 -2.22 -12.98 7.78
CA VAL A 207 -2.45 -11.78 6.94
C VAL A 207 -3.93 -11.64 6.57
N THR A 208 -4.61 -12.76 6.30
CA THR A 208 -6.06 -12.79 6.07
C THR A 208 -6.80 -12.32 7.32
N TRP A 209 -6.56 -12.92 8.49
CA TRP A 209 -7.20 -12.55 9.77
C TRP A 209 -6.84 -11.16 10.28
N GLU A 210 -5.73 -10.55 9.89
CA GLU A 210 -5.38 -9.16 10.26
C GLU A 210 -6.02 -8.10 9.34
N ILE A 211 -6.18 -8.42 8.04
CA ILE A 211 -6.78 -7.53 7.05
C ILE A 211 -8.31 -7.63 7.06
N LEU A 212 -8.89 -8.80 7.35
CA LEU A 212 -10.32 -9.09 7.19
C LEU A 212 -11.30 -8.52 8.23
N PRO A 213 -11.03 -8.50 9.55
CA PRO A 213 -12.02 -8.09 10.54
C PRO A 213 -12.41 -6.61 10.41
N ARG A 214 -11.69 -5.84 9.60
CA ARG A 214 -11.92 -4.41 9.39
C ARG A 214 -12.91 -4.09 8.24
N ALA A 215 -13.47 -5.11 7.59
CA ALA A 215 -14.54 -4.98 6.60
C ALA A 215 -15.95 -5.29 7.16
N GLY A 216 -16.10 -5.47 8.48
CA GLY A 216 -17.37 -5.78 9.14
C GLY A 216 -17.46 -7.23 9.59
N ASP A 217 -18.11 -7.43 10.75
CA ASP A 217 -18.20 -8.64 11.59
C ASP A 217 -18.83 -9.91 10.97
N VAL A 218 -18.68 -10.18 9.66
CA VAL A 218 -19.32 -11.36 9.04
C VAL A 218 -18.44 -12.03 7.98
N VAL A 219 -17.24 -12.52 8.32
CA VAL A 219 -16.47 -13.29 7.32
C VAL A 219 -15.70 -14.46 7.92
N GLY A 220 -16.43 -15.53 8.26
CA GLY A 220 -15.92 -16.88 8.02
C GLY A 220 -15.73 -17.11 6.51
N ARG A 221 -14.93 -18.09 6.09
CA ARG A 221 -14.75 -18.44 4.66
C ARG A 221 -16.12 -18.58 4.00
N GLN A 222 -16.48 -17.60 3.17
CA GLN A 222 -17.73 -17.60 2.43
C GLN A 222 -17.56 -18.60 1.27
N GLY A 223 -18.23 -19.74 1.36
CA GLY A 223 -18.34 -20.66 0.23
C GLY A 223 -19.02 -20.00 -0.97
N GLY A 224 -18.82 -20.53 -2.18
CA GLY A 224 -19.42 -19.95 -3.40
C GLY A 224 -18.52 -19.96 -4.64
N GLY A 225 -17.30 -20.48 -4.52
CA GLY A 225 -16.37 -20.64 -5.64
C GLY A 225 -15.85 -19.33 -6.24
N VAL A 226 -15.10 -19.46 -7.34
CA VAL A 226 -14.41 -18.35 -8.01
C VAL A 226 -15.38 -17.31 -8.58
N GLY A 227 -16.57 -17.73 -9.02
CA GLY A 227 -17.57 -16.83 -9.60
C GLY A 227 -18.08 -15.80 -8.59
N ILE A 228 -18.43 -16.23 -7.38
CA ILE A 228 -18.87 -15.33 -6.31
C ILE A 228 -17.72 -14.44 -5.83
N ALA A 229 -16.50 -14.97 -5.75
CA ALA A 229 -15.31 -14.14 -5.46
C ALA A 229 -15.12 -13.01 -6.47
N LEU A 230 -15.22 -13.28 -7.78
CA LEU A 230 -15.07 -12.27 -8.81
C LEU A 230 -16.21 -11.25 -8.81
N GLN A 231 -17.43 -11.70 -8.54
CA GLN A 231 -18.59 -10.82 -8.38
C GLN A 231 -18.41 -9.86 -7.19
N ASN A 232 -18.09 -10.40 -6.01
CA ASN A 232 -17.88 -9.61 -4.80
C ASN A 232 -16.67 -8.68 -4.95
N TRP A 233 -15.59 -9.15 -5.57
CA TRP A 233 -14.45 -8.31 -5.92
C TRP A 233 -14.87 -7.13 -6.80
N PHE A 234 -15.65 -7.37 -7.86
CA PHE A 234 -16.07 -6.29 -8.75
C PHE A 234 -16.99 -5.29 -8.04
N LEU A 235 -18.00 -5.78 -7.32
CA LEU A 235 -18.96 -4.93 -6.63
C LEU A 235 -18.31 -4.14 -5.48
N GLU A 236 -17.63 -4.81 -4.57
CA GLU A 236 -17.06 -4.17 -3.38
C GLU A 236 -15.83 -3.32 -3.74
N THR A 237 -14.97 -3.82 -4.63
CA THR A 237 -13.70 -3.12 -4.90
C THR A 237 -13.89 -2.00 -5.91
N TRP A 238 -14.46 -2.28 -7.08
CA TRP A 238 -14.57 -1.28 -8.14
C TRP A 238 -15.73 -0.32 -7.94
N LEU A 239 -16.94 -0.84 -7.66
CA LEU A 239 -18.13 0.02 -7.54
C LEU A 239 -18.20 0.69 -6.17
N TYR A 240 -17.98 -0.04 -5.08
CA TYR A 240 -18.06 0.55 -3.76
C TYR A 240 -16.78 1.32 -3.43
N VAL A 241 -15.62 0.68 -3.26
CA VAL A 241 -14.42 1.40 -2.78
C VAL A 241 -13.87 2.42 -3.79
N VAL A 242 -13.60 2.00 -5.04
CA VAL A 242 -12.95 2.87 -6.03
C VAL A 242 -13.88 3.97 -6.49
N LEU A 243 -15.09 3.64 -6.97
CA LEU A 243 -16.00 4.64 -7.53
C LEU A 243 -16.57 5.57 -6.47
N MET A 244 -16.94 5.08 -5.27
CA MET A 244 -17.34 6.00 -4.18
C MET A 244 -16.16 6.83 -3.67
N GLY A 245 -14.96 6.26 -3.61
CA GLY A 245 -13.74 7.00 -3.24
C GLY A 245 -13.47 8.17 -4.19
N ILE A 246 -13.59 7.94 -5.50
CA ILE A 246 -13.49 8.98 -6.52
C ILE A 246 -14.59 10.02 -6.34
N ALA A 247 -15.85 9.60 -6.18
CA ALA A 247 -16.97 10.51 -5.99
C ALA A 247 -16.80 11.39 -4.75
N TYR A 248 -16.41 10.80 -3.62
CA TYR A 248 -16.14 11.51 -2.36
C TYR A 248 -14.98 12.49 -2.52
N GLY A 249 -13.88 12.06 -3.17
CA GLY A 249 -12.73 12.92 -3.46
C GLY A 249 -13.10 14.13 -4.33
N VAL A 250 -13.96 13.94 -5.34
CA VAL A 250 -14.47 15.04 -6.18
C VAL A 250 -15.33 16.00 -5.36
N VAL A 251 -16.26 15.49 -4.54
CA VAL A 251 -17.13 16.32 -3.69
C VAL A 251 -16.31 17.12 -2.68
N VAL A 252 -15.45 16.47 -1.90
CA VAL A 252 -14.63 17.15 -0.89
C VAL A 252 -13.65 18.13 -1.53
N GLY A 253 -13.01 17.75 -2.64
CA GLY A 253 -12.07 18.63 -3.36
C GLY A 253 -12.76 19.87 -3.95
N THR A 254 -13.96 19.72 -4.51
CA THR A 254 -14.73 20.86 -5.05
C THR A 254 -15.25 21.78 -3.95
N LEU A 255 -15.76 21.23 -2.85
CA LEU A 255 -16.19 21.99 -1.67
C LEU A 255 -15.02 22.78 -1.07
N THR A 256 -13.87 22.15 -0.90
CA THR A 256 -12.66 22.81 -0.37
C THR A 256 -12.21 23.93 -1.30
N ARG A 257 -12.21 23.71 -2.61
CA ARG A 257 -11.90 24.75 -3.60
C ARG A 257 -12.86 25.93 -3.53
N PHE A 258 -14.16 25.67 -3.32
CA PHE A 258 -15.17 26.72 -3.17
C PHE A 258 -14.95 27.52 -1.88
N ALA A 259 -14.74 26.83 -0.75
CA ALA A 259 -14.46 27.45 0.54
C ALA A 259 -13.20 28.34 0.49
N LEU A 260 -12.10 27.86 -0.08
CA LEU A 260 -10.86 28.63 -0.23
C LEU A 260 -11.06 29.89 -1.07
N LYS A 261 -11.80 29.79 -2.19
CA LYS A 261 -12.13 30.97 -3.01
C LYS A 261 -12.99 31.97 -2.27
N TYR A 262 -13.89 31.51 -1.40
CA TYR A 262 -14.72 32.39 -0.59
C TYR A 262 -13.88 33.11 0.48
N SER A 263 -12.98 32.41 1.16
CA SER A 263 -12.11 32.97 2.20
C SER A 263 -11.10 33.98 1.67
N VAL A 264 -10.50 33.76 0.50
CA VAL A 264 -9.50 34.67 -0.10
C VAL A 264 -10.14 35.89 -0.78
N ARG A 265 -11.46 35.87 -1.01
CA ARG A 265 -12.21 37.02 -1.55
C ARG A 265 -12.63 38.03 -0.47
N ARG A 266 -12.50 37.69 0.81
CA ARG A 266 -12.60 38.63 1.93
C ARG A 266 -11.23 39.18 2.28
#